data_AF-V9E2C8-F1
#
_entry.id   AF-V9E2C8-F1
#
_cell.length_a   1.000
_cell.length_b   1.000
_cell.length_c   1.000
_cell.angle_alpha   90.00
_cell.angle_beta   90.00
_cell.angle_gamma   90.00
#
_symmetry.space_group_name_H-M   'P 1'
#
loop_
_entity.id
_entity.type
_entity.pdbx_description
1 polymer ?
#
loop_
_entity_poly.entity_id
_entity_poly.type
_entity_poly.pdbx_seq_one_letter_code
_entity_poly.pdbx_strand_id
1 'polypeptide(L)'
;MVGHVPRNVRLSLLYIDLVQPYLLWKTYPHNTPIKETVTFNWEVAGAITVDSTQLKVWSDDPANATLTQSQKGVTRWYHEDLGLEVGTNNKGSFNADVEFPAAGTYYVQAIATVDQDWATQGTGEDIPVPKIKPQAHIVNVRTNDDWLYSNNGRVVRGQTVWTSYMVKIVVS
;
A
#
# COMPACT_ATOMS: atom_id res chain seq x y z
N MET A 1 9.46 -32.31 -15.07
CA MET A 1 10.74 -31.62 -14.81
C MET A 1 10.44 -30.13 -14.77
N VAL A 2 10.37 -29.55 -13.57
CA VAL A 2 9.98 -28.14 -13.38
C VAL A 2 11.21 -27.27 -13.68
N GLY A 3 11.09 -26.33 -14.61
CA GLY A 3 12.22 -25.50 -15.04
C GLY A 3 12.68 -24.58 -13.91
N HIS A 4 13.78 -24.94 -13.23
CA HIS A 4 14.41 -24.11 -12.20
C HIS A 4 14.81 -22.73 -12.73
N VAL A 5 15.24 -22.65 -14.00
CA VAL A 5 15.60 -21.39 -14.66
C VAL A 5 14.37 -20.47 -14.82
N PRO A 6 13.27 -20.89 -15.47
CA PRO A 6 12.03 -20.10 -15.50
C PRO A 6 11.52 -19.67 -14.12
N ARG A 7 11.59 -20.56 -13.12
CA ARG A 7 11.16 -20.26 -11.75
C ARG A 7 12.00 -19.14 -11.12
N ASN A 8 13.33 -19.24 -11.20
CA ASN A 8 14.23 -18.26 -10.61
C ASN A 8 14.13 -16.91 -11.33
N VAL A 9 13.95 -16.89 -12.65
CA VAL A 9 13.74 -15.65 -13.41
C VAL A 9 12.45 -14.95 -12.97
N ARG A 10 11.35 -15.69 -12.80
CA ARG A 10 10.08 -15.11 -12.31
C ARG A 10 10.22 -14.56 -10.90
N LEU A 11 10.92 -15.27 -10.00
CA LEU A 11 11.19 -14.78 -8.65
C LEU A 11 12.05 -13.52 -8.67
N SER A 12 13.09 -13.46 -9.50
CA SER A 12 13.92 -12.25 -9.64
C SER A 12 13.11 -11.06 -10.15
N LEU A 13 12.24 -11.26 -11.14
CA LEU A 13 11.34 -10.20 -11.64
C LEU A 13 10.34 -9.74 -10.58
N LEU A 14 9.79 -10.67 -9.78
CA LEU A 14 8.95 -10.35 -8.63
C LEU A 14 9.69 -9.48 -7.62
N TYR A 15 10.92 -9.84 -7.25
CA TYR A 15 11.72 -9.07 -6.31
C TYR A 15 12.11 -7.68 -6.84
N ILE A 16 12.27 -7.51 -8.17
CA ILE A 16 12.52 -6.21 -8.79
C ILE A 16 11.30 -5.28 -8.66
N ASP A 17 10.08 -5.81 -8.74
CA ASP A 17 8.87 -5.00 -8.58
C ASP A 17 8.55 -4.71 -7.10
N LEU A 18 8.97 -5.59 -6.19
CA LEU A 18 8.85 -5.43 -4.72
C LEU A 18 9.93 -4.52 -4.12
N VAL A 19 10.50 -3.57 -4.87
CA VAL A 19 11.55 -2.69 -4.32
C VAL A 19 10.95 -1.73 -3.29
N GLN A 20 9.85 -1.05 -3.63
CA GLN A 20 9.19 -0.09 -2.74
C GLN A 20 7.68 -0.05 -3.05
N PRO A 21 6.79 -0.20 -2.07
CA PRO A 21 5.37 0.03 -2.26
C PRO A 21 5.09 1.48 -2.65
N TYR A 22 4.11 1.68 -3.52
CA TYR A 22 3.70 3.01 -3.96
C TYR A 22 2.21 3.06 -4.26
N LEU A 23 1.65 4.27 -4.16
CA LEU A 23 0.25 4.53 -4.46
C LEU A 23 0.13 5.52 -5.61
N LEU A 24 -0.65 5.16 -6.63
CA LEU A 24 -0.87 5.99 -7.82
C LEU A 24 -2.33 6.35 -7.96
N TRP A 25 -2.60 7.63 -8.17
CA TRP A 25 -3.92 8.07 -8.56
C TRP A 25 -4.25 7.61 -9.98
N LYS A 26 -5.44 7.03 -10.15
CA LYS A 26 -6.03 6.71 -11.45
C LYS A 26 -6.98 7.81 -11.90
N THR A 27 -7.89 8.20 -11.01
CA THR A 27 -8.89 9.23 -11.28
C THR A 27 -9.17 10.00 -10.01
N TYR A 28 -9.18 11.32 -10.09
CA TYR A 28 -9.61 12.24 -9.03
C TYR A 28 -10.09 13.55 -9.66
N PRO A 29 -11.06 14.25 -9.06
CA PRO A 29 -11.51 15.56 -9.53
C PRO A 29 -10.42 16.62 -9.31
N HIS A 30 -10.51 17.76 -9.98
CA HIS A 30 -9.72 18.95 -9.61
C HIS A 30 -10.61 20.01 -8.97
N ASN A 31 -11.82 20.18 -9.51
CA ASN A 31 -12.85 21.07 -8.99
C ASN A 31 -14.14 20.28 -8.78
N THR A 32 -14.92 20.60 -7.75
CA THR A 32 -16.21 19.96 -7.49
C THR A 32 -17.21 20.90 -6.79
N PRO A 33 -18.51 20.80 -7.07
CA PRO A 33 -19.54 21.50 -6.32
C PRO A 33 -19.63 21.08 -4.84
N ILE A 34 -20.14 21.98 -4.00
CA ILE A 34 -20.43 21.70 -2.59
C ILE A 34 -21.43 20.56 -2.45
N LYS A 35 -21.20 19.64 -1.50
CA LYS A 35 -22.06 18.46 -1.21
C LYS A 35 -22.24 17.50 -2.39
N GLU A 36 -21.38 17.57 -3.40
CA GLU A 36 -21.31 16.53 -4.41
C GLU A 36 -20.36 15.43 -3.91
N THR A 37 -20.84 14.19 -3.99
CA THR A 37 -20.01 13.02 -3.71
C THR A 37 -19.10 12.79 -4.90
N VAL A 38 -17.79 12.77 -4.65
CA VAL A 38 -16.81 12.50 -5.71
C VAL A 38 -16.03 11.24 -5.46
N THR A 39 -15.92 10.42 -6.50
CA THR A 39 -15.17 9.17 -6.48
C THR A 39 -13.70 9.39 -6.79
N PHE A 40 -12.85 8.92 -5.89
CA PHE A 40 -11.42 8.82 -6.08
C PHE A 40 -11.05 7.38 -6.38
N ASN A 41 -10.14 7.18 -7.34
CA ASN A 41 -9.63 5.87 -7.70
C ASN A 41 -8.10 5.88 -7.61
N TRP A 42 -7.53 4.91 -6.90
CA TRP A 42 -6.09 4.76 -6.76
C TRP A 42 -5.66 3.30 -6.88
N GLU A 43 -4.38 3.10 -7.16
CA GLU A 43 -3.74 1.80 -7.21
C GLU A 43 -2.65 1.71 -6.13
N VAL A 44 -2.57 0.58 -5.42
CA VAL A 44 -1.49 0.17 -4.54
C VAL A 44 -0.68 -0.91 -5.25
N ALA A 45 0.61 -0.65 -5.45
CA ALA A 45 1.53 -1.55 -6.15
C ALA A 45 2.89 -1.64 -5.43
N GLY A 46 3.78 -2.47 -5.94
CA GLY A 46 5.08 -2.75 -5.30
C GLY A 46 4.98 -3.55 -4.00
N ALA A 47 3.85 -4.23 -3.76
CA ALA A 47 3.58 -5.07 -2.60
C ALA A 47 2.86 -6.37 -2.99
N ILE A 48 2.63 -7.30 -2.07
CA ILE A 48 1.91 -8.55 -2.32
C ILE A 48 0.50 -8.46 -1.75
N THR A 49 0.37 -8.08 -0.47
CA THR A 49 -0.91 -7.86 0.20
C THR A 49 -1.10 -6.40 0.58
N VAL A 50 -2.36 -5.97 0.62
CA VAL A 50 -2.77 -4.66 1.11
C VAL A 50 -3.56 -4.87 2.39
N ASP A 51 -2.92 -4.66 3.54
CA ASP A 51 -3.51 -4.86 4.87
C ASP A 51 -4.52 -3.77 5.23
N SER A 52 -4.33 -2.56 4.72
CA SER A 52 -5.24 -1.43 4.85
C SER A 52 -4.93 -0.40 3.78
N THR A 53 -5.95 0.18 3.15
CA THR A 53 -5.84 1.39 2.33
C THR A 53 -7.10 2.23 2.39
N GLN A 54 -6.94 3.55 2.37
CA GLN A 54 -8.01 4.53 2.48
C GLN A 54 -7.51 5.91 2.06
N LEU A 55 -8.42 6.88 2.00
CA LEU A 55 -8.09 8.27 1.78
C LEU A 55 -7.96 9.01 3.09
N LYS A 56 -6.96 9.88 3.16
CA LYS A 56 -6.77 10.93 4.15
C LYS A 56 -7.19 12.25 3.54
N VAL A 57 -8.16 12.94 4.13
CA VAL A 57 -8.78 14.17 3.60
C VAL A 57 -8.71 15.28 4.65
N TRP A 58 -8.28 16.48 4.28
CA TRP A 58 -8.24 17.65 5.18
C TRP A 58 -8.38 18.97 4.43
N SER A 59 -8.70 20.07 5.11
CA SER A 59 -8.70 21.42 4.53
C SER A 59 -7.42 22.19 4.86
N ASP A 60 -7.32 22.73 6.07
CA ASP A 60 -6.27 23.67 6.46
C ASP A 60 -5.13 22.99 7.21
N ASP A 61 -5.48 22.10 8.15
CA ASP A 61 -4.53 21.40 9.00
C ASP A 61 -4.57 19.87 8.76
N PRO A 62 -3.47 19.25 8.32
CA PRO A 62 -3.39 17.80 8.14
C PRO A 62 -3.55 16.99 9.44
N ALA A 63 -3.46 17.63 10.62
CA ALA A 63 -3.75 17.01 11.90
C ALA A 63 -5.25 16.74 12.10
N ASN A 64 -6.12 17.52 11.44
CA ASN A 64 -7.58 17.35 11.50
C ASN A 64 -8.11 16.47 10.36
N ALA A 65 -7.24 15.68 9.74
CA ALA A 65 -7.63 14.86 8.60
C ALA A 65 -8.64 13.79 8.99
N THR A 66 -9.67 13.63 8.16
CA THR A 66 -10.60 12.51 8.23
C THR A 66 -10.09 11.37 7.35
N LEU A 67 -10.51 10.15 7.70
CA LEU A 67 -10.17 8.94 6.96
C LEU A 67 -11.45 8.34 6.39
N THR A 68 -11.42 7.92 5.13
CA THR A 68 -12.50 7.11 4.56
C THR A 68 -12.48 5.70 5.14
N GLN A 69 -13.48 4.89 4.82
CA GLN A 69 -13.50 3.48 5.19
C GLN A 69 -12.25 2.75 4.68
N SER A 70 -11.58 2.03 5.58
CA SER A 70 -10.44 1.17 5.25
C SER A 70 -10.88 -0.01 4.40
N GLN A 71 -10.08 -0.28 3.36
CA GLN A 71 -10.20 -1.42 2.46
C GLN A 71 -8.96 -2.30 2.56
N LYS A 72 -9.10 -3.57 2.20
CA LYS A 72 -8.01 -4.56 2.16
C LYS A 72 -8.02 -5.26 0.81
N GLY A 73 -6.94 -5.95 0.50
CA GLY A 73 -6.90 -6.81 -0.68
C GLY A 73 -5.50 -7.27 -1.02
N VAL A 74 -5.27 -7.44 -2.31
CA VAL A 74 -4.02 -7.90 -2.89
C VAL A 74 -3.65 -7.01 -4.06
N THR A 75 -2.37 -6.95 -4.38
CA THR A 75 -1.88 -6.22 -5.56
C THR A 75 -2.01 -7.07 -6.83
N ARG A 76 -1.49 -6.54 -7.95
CA ARG A 76 -1.47 -7.24 -9.26
C ARG A 76 -0.87 -8.65 -9.21
N TRP A 77 -0.02 -8.97 -8.24
CA TRP A 77 0.63 -10.28 -8.12
C TRP A 77 -0.31 -11.44 -7.80
N TYR A 78 -1.58 -11.17 -7.50
CA TYR A 78 -2.64 -12.16 -7.32
C TYR A 78 -3.67 -12.16 -8.47
N HIS A 79 -3.24 -11.76 -9.66
CA HIS A 79 -4.10 -11.78 -10.84
C HIS A 79 -4.36 -13.22 -11.33
N GLU A 80 -5.55 -13.47 -11.88
CA GLU A 80 -6.00 -14.81 -12.33
C GLU A 80 -5.16 -15.38 -13.48
N ASP A 81 -4.50 -14.52 -14.26
CA ASP A 81 -3.53 -14.91 -15.30
C ASP A 81 -2.26 -15.55 -14.74
N LEU A 82 -1.98 -15.35 -13.45
CA LEU A 82 -0.96 -16.07 -12.69
C LEU A 82 -1.47 -17.40 -12.11
N GLY A 83 -2.74 -17.76 -12.37
CA GLY A 83 -3.36 -19.00 -11.92
C GLY A 83 -3.62 -19.05 -10.42
N LEU A 84 -3.77 -17.89 -9.76
CA LEU A 84 -4.01 -17.78 -8.33
C LEU A 84 -5.50 -17.57 -8.05
N GLU A 85 -6.13 -18.48 -7.31
CA GLU A 85 -7.53 -18.34 -6.90
C GLU A 85 -7.68 -17.35 -5.74
N VAL A 86 -8.34 -16.22 -5.97
CA VAL A 86 -8.66 -15.25 -4.91
C VAL A 86 -10.09 -14.74 -5.07
N GLY A 87 -10.91 -14.86 -4.02
CA GLY A 87 -12.36 -14.58 -4.06
C GLY A 87 -12.75 -13.12 -4.22
N THR A 88 -11.89 -12.17 -3.85
CA THR A 88 -12.02 -10.72 -4.16
C THR A 88 -10.63 -10.10 -4.15
N ASN A 89 -10.02 -10.00 -5.33
CA ASN A 89 -8.80 -9.26 -5.51
C ASN A 89 -9.15 -7.89 -6.06
N ASN A 90 -9.06 -6.85 -5.23
CA ASN A 90 -9.06 -5.47 -5.73
C ASN A 90 -7.96 -5.24 -6.79
N LYS A 91 -7.03 -6.21 -6.99
CA LYS A 91 -5.95 -6.22 -8.01
C LYS A 91 -5.12 -4.94 -7.92
N GLY A 92 -4.89 -4.49 -6.69
CA GLY A 92 -4.26 -3.23 -6.35
C GLY A 92 -5.14 -2.00 -6.56
N SER A 93 -6.31 -2.07 -7.21
CA SER A 93 -7.17 -0.94 -7.52
C SER A 93 -8.30 -0.74 -6.49
N PHE A 94 -8.37 0.45 -5.92
CA PHE A 94 -9.32 0.81 -4.87
C PHE A 94 -10.04 2.12 -5.22
N ASN A 95 -11.22 2.30 -4.64
CA ASN A 95 -11.98 3.53 -4.80
C ASN A 95 -12.68 3.93 -3.50
N ALA A 96 -12.91 5.22 -3.34
CA ALA A 96 -13.72 5.75 -2.25
C ALA A 96 -14.39 7.04 -2.68
N ASP A 97 -15.60 7.21 -2.17
CA ASP A 97 -16.41 8.39 -2.36
C ASP A 97 -16.19 9.37 -1.20
N VAL A 98 -16.00 10.65 -1.53
CA VAL A 98 -15.80 11.73 -0.56
C VAL A 98 -16.81 12.84 -0.83
N GLU A 99 -17.55 13.23 0.21
CA GLU A 99 -18.42 14.40 0.19
C GLU A 99 -17.72 15.57 0.90
N PHE A 100 -17.70 16.74 0.26
CA PHE A 100 -17.13 17.95 0.84
C PHE A 100 -18.23 18.83 1.45
N PRO A 101 -18.21 19.09 2.77
CA PRO A 101 -19.33 19.71 3.48
C PRO A 101 -19.52 21.20 3.19
N ALA A 102 -18.44 21.88 2.78
CA ALA A 102 -18.42 23.32 2.52
C ALA A 102 -17.44 23.66 1.40
N ALA A 103 -17.64 24.82 0.77
CA ALA A 103 -16.67 25.38 -0.17
C ALA A 103 -15.32 25.64 0.50
N GLY A 104 -14.24 25.48 -0.26
CA GLY A 104 -12.89 25.62 0.25
C GLY A 104 -11.86 24.84 -0.56
N THR A 105 -10.63 24.86 -0.07
CA THR A 105 -9.57 23.98 -0.58
C THR A 105 -9.44 22.78 0.33
N TYR A 106 -9.46 21.59 -0.26
CA TYR A 106 -9.18 20.34 0.42
C TYR A 106 -7.97 19.67 -0.19
N TYR A 107 -7.30 18.86 0.62
CA TYR A 107 -6.20 18.01 0.23
C TYR A 107 -6.58 16.57 0.48
N VAL A 108 -6.27 15.72 -0.49
CA VAL A 108 -6.56 14.30 -0.43
C VAL A 108 -5.28 13.51 -0.70
N GLN A 109 -5.05 12.48 0.10
CA GLN A 109 -3.92 11.57 -0.06
C GLN A 109 -4.40 10.13 0.15
N ALA A 110 -4.07 9.23 -0.77
CA ALA A 110 -4.27 7.81 -0.53
C ALA A 110 -3.14 7.32 0.39
N ILE A 111 -3.49 6.50 1.37
CA ILE A 111 -2.54 5.88 2.28
C ILE A 111 -2.74 4.36 2.26
N ALA A 112 -1.65 3.60 2.46
CA ALA A 112 -1.72 2.15 2.61
C ALA A 112 -0.69 1.59 3.58
N THR A 113 -1.06 0.48 4.19
CA THR A 113 -0.18 -0.43 4.93
C THR A 113 -0.21 -1.78 4.21
N VAL A 114 0.96 -2.39 4.01
CA VAL A 114 1.14 -3.54 3.11
C VAL A 114 2.06 -4.59 3.72
N ASP A 115 1.86 -5.85 3.32
CA ASP A 115 2.69 -7.00 3.69
C ASP A 115 2.95 -7.19 5.20
N GLN A 116 2.04 -6.75 6.09
CA GLN A 116 2.29 -6.78 7.54
C GLN A 116 2.43 -8.19 8.10
N ASP A 117 1.76 -9.17 7.50
CA ASP A 117 1.87 -10.57 7.88
C ASP A 117 3.28 -11.13 7.72
N TRP A 118 4.18 -10.47 6.97
CA TRP A 118 5.58 -10.90 6.84
C TRP A 118 6.36 -10.81 8.16
N ALA A 119 5.88 -10.00 9.13
CA ALA A 119 6.47 -9.94 10.46
C ALA A 119 6.15 -11.19 11.32
N THR A 120 5.14 -11.96 10.94
CA THR A 120 4.65 -13.12 11.71
C THR A 120 5.46 -14.37 11.37
N GLN A 121 6.18 -14.92 12.35
CA GLN A 121 7.01 -16.12 12.19
C GLN A 121 6.35 -17.37 12.83
N GLY A 122 5.17 -17.75 12.33
CA GLY A 122 4.44 -18.93 12.81
C GLY A 122 3.78 -18.77 14.19
N THR A 123 3.07 -19.82 14.62
CA THR A 123 2.37 -19.89 15.92
C THR A 123 2.56 -21.26 16.56
N GLY A 124 2.58 -21.33 17.90
CA GLY A 124 2.70 -22.61 18.60
C GLY A 124 4.02 -23.33 18.30
N GLU A 125 3.93 -24.55 17.78
CA GLU A 125 5.09 -25.38 17.40
C GLU A 125 5.84 -24.86 16.17
N ASP A 126 5.22 -24.01 15.35
CA ASP A 126 5.82 -23.45 14.13
C ASP A 126 6.70 -22.21 14.40
N ILE A 127 6.82 -21.78 15.66
CA ILE A 127 7.68 -20.64 16.02
C ILE A 127 9.15 -21.04 15.83
N PRO A 128 9.97 -20.23 15.13
CA PRO A 128 11.37 -20.56 14.91
C PRO A 128 12.13 -20.65 16.23
N VAL A 129 13.05 -21.62 16.30
CA VAL A 129 13.98 -21.83 17.43
C VAL A 129 15.42 -21.70 16.89
N PRO A 130 16.22 -20.72 17.37
CA PRO A 130 15.86 -19.70 18.35
C PRO A 130 14.85 -18.69 17.80
N LYS A 131 14.03 -18.10 18.69
CA LYS A 131 13.03 -17.09 18.35
C LYS A 131 13.72 -15.74 18.06
N ILE A 132 14.23 -15.60 16.85
CA ILE A 132 14.83 -14.36 16.34
C ILE A 132 13.85 -13.66 15.41
N LYS A 133 13.78 -12.32 15.50
CA LYS A 133 12.99 -11.47 14.59
C LYS A 133 13.33 -11.76 13.12
N PRO A 134 12.45 -11.42 12.16
CA PRO A 134 12.75 -11.54 10.74
C PRO A 134 14.10 -10.90 10.39
N GLN A 135 14.96 -11.65 9.68
CA GLN A 135 16.32 -11.19 9.32
C GLN A 135 16.36 -10.56 7.92
N ALA A 136 15.36 -10.80 7.09
CA ALA A 136 15.32 -10.26 5.74
C ALA A 136 15.10 -8.74 5.76
N HIS A 137 15.94 -7.99 5.03
CA HIS A 137 15.82 -6.54 4.90
C HIS A 137 14.43 -6.12 4.40
N ILE A 138 13.93 -6.78 3.35
CA ILE A 138 12.64 -6.42 2.73
C ILE A 138 11.46 -6.56 3.71
N VAL A 139 11.51 -7.54 4.62
CA VAL A 139 10.50 -7.72 5.66
C VAL A 139 10.55 -6.56 6.65
N ASN A 140 11.74 -6.26 7.19
CA ASN A 140 11.88 -5.17 8.15
C ASN A 140 11.54 -3.80 7.56
N VAL A 141 11.88 -3.56 6.28
CA VAL A 141 11.58 -2.29 5.61
C VAL A 141 10.08 -1.98 5.53
N ARG A 142 9.23 -3.00 5.49
CA ARG A 142 7.77 -2.83 5.31
C ARG A 142 6.98 -2.95 6.62
N THR A 143 7.58 -3.56 7.64
CA THR A 143 6.87 -3.96 8.86
C THR A 143 7.44 -3.36 10.14
N ASN A 144 8.54 -2.59 10.05
CA ASN A 144 9.23 -2.04 11.20
C ASN A 144 9.73 -0.61 10.92
N ASP A 145 9.02 0.41 11.41
CA ASP A 145 9.40 1.83 11.25
C ASP A 145 10.75 2.18 11.89
N ASP A 146 11.19 1.41 12.90
CA ASP A 146 12.49 1.60 13.55
C ASP A 146 13.64 0.95 12.77
N TRP A 147 13.36 0.27 11.66
CA TRP A 147 14.39 -0.36 10.85
C TRP A 147 15.30 0.69 10.20
N LEU A 148 16.60 0.60 10.49
CA LEU A 148 17.62 1.41 9.86
C LEU A 148 18.84 0.53 9.57
N TYR A 149 19.19 0.44 8.30
CA TYR A 149 20.38 -0.27 7.86
C TYR A 149 21.18 0.57 6.88
N SER A 150 22.50 0.63 7.05
CA SER A 150 23.40 1.38 6.17
C SER A 150 24.55 0.52 5.69
N ASN A 151 24.85 0.57 4.39
CA ASN A 151 26.01 -0.10 3.79
C ASN A 151 26.53 0.73 2.61
N ASN A 152 27.84 1.01 2.59
CA ASN A 152 28.51 1.73 1.50
C ASN A 152 27.81 3.04 1.09
N GLY A 153 27.45 3.87 2.06
CA GLY A 153 26.76 5.15 1.83
C GLY A 153 25.29 5.05 1.43
N ARG A 154 24.74 3.83 1.28
CA ARG A 154 23.31 3.60 1.05
C ARG A 154 22.61 3.34 2.38
N VAL A 155 21.44 3.95 2.56
CA VAL A 155 20.62 3.80 3.76
C VAL A 155 19.26 3.25 3.35
N VAL A 156 18.80 2.27 4.11
CA VAL A 156 17.49 1.66 3.98
C VAL A 156 16.76 1.91 5.30
N ARG A 157 15.59 2.55 5.23
CA ARG A 157 14.74 2.86 6.38
C ARG A 157 13.40 2.14 6.25
N GLY A 158 12.87 1.64 7.35
CA GLY A 158 11.55 1.06 7.38
C GLY A 158 10.42 2.08 7.35
N GLN A 159 9.29 1.65 6.78
CA GLN A 159 8.07 2.44 6.64
C GLN A 159 6.86 1.49 6.61
N THR A 160 5.92 1.69 7.53
CA THR A 160 4.68 0.91 7.64
C THR A 160 3.50 1.57 6.92
N VAL A 161 3.58 2.89 6.70
CA VAL A 161 2.54 3.68 6.02
C VAL A 161 3.10 4.30 4.75
N TRP A 162 2.58 3.88 3.61
CA TRP A 162 2.92 4.37 2.27
C TRP A 162 1.86 5.36 1.80
N THR A 163 2.27 6.40 1.08
CA THR A 163 1.35 7.48 0.67
C THR A 163 1.47 7.80 -0.81
N SER A 164 0.36 8.16 -1.45
CA SER A 164 0.40 8.79 -2.78
C SER A 164 0.91 10.24 -2.67
N TYR A 165 1.12 10.88 -3.82
CA TYR A 165 1.23 12.34 -3.84
C TYR A 165 -0.10 12.97 -3.41
N MET A 166 -0.02 14.10 -2.70
CA MET A 166 -1.19 14.86 -2.27
C MET A 166 -1.85 15.57 -3.46
N VAL A 167 -3.17 15.45 -3.59
CA VAL A 167 -3.95 16.21 -4.57
C VAL A 167 -4.71 17.35 -3.90
N LYS A 168 -4.80 18.49 -4.58
CA LYS A 168 -5.56 19.66 -4.14
C LYS A 168 -6.90 19.69 -4.88
N ILE A 169 -7.99 19.79 -4.12
CA ILE A 169 -9.36 19.86 -4.61
C ILE A 169 -9.93 21.22 -4.25
N VAL A 170 -10.47 21.94 -5.23
CA VAL A 170 -11.18 23.21 -5.01
C VAL A 170 -12.68 22.94 -5.05
N VAL A 171 -13.35 23.24 -3.94
CA VAL A 171 -14.80 23.09 -3.78
C VAL A 171 -15.44 24.47 -3.84
N SER A 172 -16.37 24.66 -4.77
CA SER A 172 -17.05 25.95 -5.02
C SER A 172 -18.55 25.82 -5.15
#